data_AF-R4SVX0-F1
#
_entry.id   AF-R4SVX0-F1
#
_cell.length_a   1.000
_cell.length_b   1.000
_cell.length_c   1.000
_cell.angle_alpha   90.00
_cell.angle_beta   90.00
_cell.angle_gamma   90.00
#
_symmetry.space_group_name_H-M   'P 1'
#
loop_
_entity.id
_entity.type
_entity.pdbx_description
1 polymer ?
#
loop_
_entity_poly.entity_id
_entity_poly.type
_entity_poly.pdbx_seq_one_letter_code
_entity_poly.pdbx_strand_id
1 'polypeptide(L)'
;MTQAETTSRARVAVLFCVVTAGIVGALIGVALTATAPVPGVAQVSEVVSVSIPIVRVLLDISAVATIGLALLSVLVGYDRPKLSEPIMRIARPAGVAAALVWATTALVALILQTAEYRPGSSTLSISDVGSYIADVGAGKALLIVAVLALLHAGLGILALKHGEKVPAEVRVGLGLFALLPLPVTGHASNWNYHDYTMISMELHVMSAVAWTGGLGAMAVLLVGNRTLLAHALPRFSKLATLCLILGAATGLFNGLIEISLNPSLGFWEGVFTTPYGQLVLAKLLCTGVIAGLGAYTRWKLMPQIVRHNRTALAAWATLELTVMGLAFGFAVVLTRAPVVPTT
;
A
#
# COMPACT_ATOMS: atom_id res chain seq x y z
N MET A 1 14.89 3.29 36.65
CA MET A 1 14.18 3.40 35.36
C MET A 1 13.13 4.48 35.50
N THR A 2 13.27 5.59 34.78
CA THR A 2 12.36 6.74 34.91
C THR A 2 11.10 6.52 34.05
N GLN A 3 9.95 7.08 34.44
CA GLN A 3 8.69 6.88 33.70
C GLN A 3 8.79 7.24 32.19
N ALA A 4 9.70 8.14 31.82
CA ALA A 4 10.01 8.51 30.45
C ALA A 4 10.53 7.33 29.61
N GLU A 5 11.40 6.47 30.18
CA GLU A 5 11.97 5.31 29.49
C GLU A 5 10.93 4.21 29.25
N THR A 6 10.07 3.94 30.23
CA THR A 6 8.97 2.97 30.10
C THR A 6 7.95 3.38 29.02
N THR A 7 7.65 4.67 28.90
CA THR A 7 6.73 5.15 27.87
C THR A 7 7.36 5.18 26.47
N SER A 8 8.68 5.34 26.37
CA SER A 8 9.42 5.22 25.11
C SER A 8 9.43 3.77 24.60
N ARG A 9 9.78 2.81 25.46
CA ARG A 9 9.80 1.37 25.11
C ARG A 9 8.43 0.85 24.69
N ALA A 10 7.36 1.24 25.40
CA ALA A 10 6.00 0.87 25.03
C ALA A 10 5.58 1.42 23.66
N ARG A 11 6.06 2.62 23.27
CA ARG A 11 5.75 3.24 21.96
C ARG A 11 6.51 2.56 20.81
N VAL A 12 7.77 2.19 21.03
CA VAL A 12 8.57 1.43 20.05
C VAL A 12 7.97 0.04 19.85
N ALA A 13 7.52 -0.62 20.93
CA ALA A 13 6.85 -1.91 20.85
C ALA A 13 5.54 -1.83 20.04
N VAL A 14 4.73 -0.79 20.22
CA VAL A 14 3.50 -0.60 19.42
C VAL A 14 3.80 -0.37 17.94
N LEU A 15 4.79 0.48 17.63
CA LEU A 15 5.23 0.70 16.24
C LEU A 15 5.70 -0.61 15.60
N PHE A 16 6.50 -1.39 16.33
CA PHE A 16 6.99 -2.67 15.88
C PHE A 16 5.83 -3.65 15.62
N CYS A 17 4.91 -3.82 16.59
CA CYS A 17 3.74 -4.68 16.46
C CYS A 17 2.88 -4.33 15.24
N VAL A 18 2.62 -3.03 15.03
CA VAL A 18 1.85 -2.53 13.89
C VAL A 18 2.53 -2.86 12.56
N VAL A 19 3.84 -2.61 12.46
CA VAL A 19 4.62 -2.91 11.25
C VAL A 19 4.67 -4.42 11.01
N THR A 20 4.94 -5.23 12.03
CA THR A 20 4.94 -6.69 11.90
C THR A 20 3.56 -7.25 11.55
N ALA A 21 2.47 -6.73 12.11
CA ALA A 21 1.13 -7.19 11.80
C ALA A 21 0.74 -6.89 10.35
N GLY A 22 1.12 -5.71 9.83
CA GLY A 22 0.94 -5.37 8.42
C GLY A 22 1.75 -6.27 7.48
N ILE A 23 3.03 -6.53 7.82
CA ILE A 23 3.90 -7.44 7.07
C ILE A 23 3.34 -8.87 7.09
N VAL A 24 2.93 -9.36 8.25
CA VAL A 24 2.35 -10.70 8.40
C VAL A 24 1.03 -10.81 7.64
N GLY A 25 0.16 -9.80 7.69
CA GLY A 25 -1.07 -9.78 6.89
C GLY A 25 -0.81 -9.83 5.39
N ALA A 26 0.18 -9.09 4.90
CA ALA A 26 0.60 -9.11 3.50
C ALA A 26 1.19 -10.48 3.10
N LEU A 27 2.04 -11.06 3.95
CA LEU A 27 2.64 -12.39 3.73
C LEU A 27 1.60 -13.51 3.78
N ILE A 28 0.60 -13.42 4.66
CA ILE A 28 -0.53 -14.37 4.72
C ILE A 28 -1.37 -14.26 3.45
N GLY A 29 -1.70 -13.04 3.01
CA GLY A 29 -2.38 -12.82 1.73
C GLY A 29 -1.59 -13.46 0.58
N VAL A 30 -0.28 -13.22 0.54
CA VAL A 30 0.62 -13.83 -0.44
C VAL A 30 0.65 -15.35 -0.37
N ALA A 31 0.75 -15.94 0.82
CA ALA A 31 0.81 -17.39 1.01
C ALA A 31 -0.51 -18.06 0.61
N LEU A 32 -1.65 -17.43 0.91
CA LEU A 32 -2.96 -17.84 0.42
C LEU A 32 -3.05 -17.69 -1.11
N THR A 33 -2.26 -16.77 -1.69
CA THR A 33 -2.10 -16.66 -3.14
C THR A 33 -1.00 -17.52 -3.78
N ALA A 34 -0.23 -18.32 -3.05
CA ALA A 34 0.89 -19.05 -3.65
C ALA A 34 0.57 -20.51 -3.99
N THR A 35 -0.60 -21.03 -3.63
CA THR A 35 -0.75 -22.48 -3.34
C THR A 35 -1.59 -23.32 -4.30
N ALA A 36 -1.81 -22.90 -5.55
CA ALA A 36 -2.39 -23.82 -6.55
C ALA A 36 -1.53 -23.84 -7.83
N PRO A 37 -0.74 -24.91 -8.04
CA PRO A 37 -0.12 -25.16 -9.34
C PRO A 37 -1.24 -25.34 -10.38
N VAL A 38 -1.21 -24.57 -11.47
CA VAL A 38 -2.11 -24.79 -12.61
C VAL A 38 -1.69 -26.09 -13.30
N PRO A 39 -2.56 -27.12 -13.36
CA PRO A 39 -2.22 -28.38 -14.03
C PRO A 39 -1.93 -28.13 -15.52
N GLY A 40 -0.74 -28.48 -15.98
CA GLY A 40 -0.36 -28.40 -17.40
C GLY A 40 0.60 -27.26 -17.80
N VAL A 41 1.03 -26.42 -16.86
CA VAL A 41 2.08 -25.41 -17.12
C VAL A 41 3.46 -25.99 -16.80
N ALA A 42 4.46 -25.72 -17.65
CA ALA A 42 5.85 -26.16 -17.44
C ALA A 42 6.33 -25.79 -16.03
N GLN A 43 7.03 -26.71 -15.36
CA GLN A 43 7.53 -26.47 -14.00
C GLN A 43 8.56 -25.34 -14.00
N VAL A 44 8.11 -24.14 -13.63
CA VAL A 44 8.98 -23.07 -13.18
C VAL A 44 9.71 -23.56 -11.93
N SER A 45 10.99 -23.22 -11.79
CA SER A 45 11.75 -23.55 -10.57
C SER A 45 10.99 -23.07 -9.34
N GLU A 46 10.77 -23.95 -8.37
CA GLU A 46 10.03 -23.66 -7.12
C GLU A 46 10.55 -22.39 -6.42
N VAL A 47 11.85 -22.12 -6.56
CA VAL A 47 12.51 -20.92 -6.06
C VAL A 47 11.93 -19.64 -6.67
N VAL A 48 11.68 -19.60 -7.99
CA VAL A 48 11.15 -18.41 -8.67
C VAL A 48 9.69 -18.17 -8.25
N SER A 49 8.88 -19.23 -8.21
CA SER A 49 7.47 -19.14 -7.82
C SER A 49 7.27 -18.67 -6.38
N VAL A 50 8.14 -19.05 -5.44
CA VAL A 50 8.10 -18.55 -4.06
C VAL A 50 8.71 -17.14 -3.93
N SER A 51 9.72 -16.82 -4.75
CA SER A 51 10.39 -15.52 -4.69
C SER A 51 9.53 -14.37 -5.19
N ILE A 52 8.71 -14.59 -6.24
CA ILE A 52 7.88 -13.55 -6.84
C ILE A 52 6.95 -12.88 -5.81
N PRO A 53 6.15 -13.62 -5.02
CA PRO A 53 5.28 -13.01 -4.02
C PRO A 53 6.03 -12.32 -2.88
N ILE A 54 7.17 -12.86 -2.45
CA ILE A 54 8.00 -12.23 -1.41
C ILE A 54 8.53 -10.88 -1.90
N VAL A 55 9.08 -10.84 -3.11
CA VAL A 55 9.60 -9.61 -3.71
C VAL A 55 8.47 -8.61 -3.95
N ARG A 56 7.27 -9.07 -4.31
CA ARG A 56 6.09 -8.21 -4.43
C ARG A 56 5.73 -7.54 -3.11
N VAL A 57 5.72 -8.27 -2.00
CA VAL A 57 5.46 -7.70 -0.67
C VAL A 57 6.53 -6.68 -0.29
N LEU A 58 7.80 -6.97 -0.57
CA LEU A 58 8.89 -6.01 -0.34
C LEU A 58 8.76 -4.75 -1.19
N LEU A 59 8.33 -4.89 -2.45
CA LEU A 59 8.04 -3.78 -3.37
C LEU A 59 6.92 -2.90 -2.80
N ASP A 60 5.81 -3.50 -2.38
CA ASP A 60 4.67 -2.76 -1.85
C ASP A 60 5.00 -2.06 -0.52
N ILE A 61 5.72 -2.73 0.40
CA ILE A 61 6.15 -2.14 1.68
C ILE A 61 7.11 -0.96 1.44
N SER A 62 8.08 -1.12 0.54
CA SER A 62 9.05 -0.07 0.24
C SER A 62 8.42 1.13 -0.47
N ALA A 63 7.42 0.92 -1.32
CA ALA A 63 6.60 1.99 -1.89
C ALA A 63 5.83 2.76 -0.81
N VAL A 64 5.14 2.04 0.09
CA VAL A 64 4.40 2.64 1.22
C VAL A 64 5.33 3.43 2.15
N ALA A 65 6.50 2.89 2.47
CA ALA A 65 7.48 3.56 3.30
C ALA A 65 8.03 4.84 2.62
N THR A 66 8.36 4.76 1.33
CA THR A 66 8.84 5.90 0.54
C THR A 66 7.82 7.04 0.54
N ILE A 67 6.57 6.73 0.18
CA ILE A 67 5.49 7.72 0.06
C ILE A 67 5.07 8.23 1.44
N GLY A 68 5.02 7.36 2.46
CA GLY A 68 4.72 7.75 3.83
C GLY A 68 5.73 8.73 4.42
N LEU A 69 7.03 8.51 4.19
CA LEU A 69 8.09 9.41 4.64
C LEU A 69 8.10 10.74 3.86
N ALA A 70 7.69 10.74 2.59
CA ALA A 70 7.44 11.97 1.84
C ALA A 70 6.21 12.74 2.38
N LEU A 71 5.11 12.04 2.64
CA LEU A 71 3.89 12.60 3.25
C LEU A 71 4.16 13.18 4.63
N LEU A 72 5.02 12.55 5.43
CA LEU A 72 5.44 13.07 6.73
C LEU A 72 5.98 14.51 6.61
N SER A 73 6.76 14.80 5.57
CA SER A 73 7.29 16.14 5.32
C SER A 73 6.15 17.15 5.03
N VAL A 74 5.17 16.76 4.20
CA VAL A 74 4.01 17.60 3.86
C VAL A 74 3.11 17.84 5.08
N LEU A 75 2.85 16.79 5.87
CA LEU A 75 1.92 16.83 7.01
C LEU A 75 2.45 17.68 8.16
N VAL A 76 3.75 17.58 8.45
CA VAL A 76 4.42 18.40 9.48
C VAL A 76 4.48 19.87 9.03
N GLY A 77 4.76 20.12 7.74
CA GLY A 77 4.91 21.46 7.18
C GLY A 77 6.21 22.16 7.62
N TYR A 78 6.48 23.31 7.02
CA TYR A 78 7.73 24.07 7.20
C TYR A 78 7.61 25.20 8.25
N ASP A 79 6.44 25.34 8.88
CA ASP A 79 6.14 26.44 9.80
C ASP A 79 6.94 26.40 11.11
N ARG A 80 7.51 25.23 11.47
CA ARG A 80 8.17 24.99 12.77
C ARG A 80 9.48 24.18 12.64
N PRO A 81 10.51 24.74 11.98
CA PRO A 81 11.75 24.01 11.66
C PRO A 81 12.46 23.47 12.90
N LYS A 82 12.43 24.19 14.03
CA LYS A 82 13.07 23.76 15.30
C LYS A 82 12.49 22.46 15.87
N LEU A 83 11.21 22.18 15.62
CA LEU A 83 10.55 20.96 16.11
C LEU A 83 10.60 19.85 15.06
N SER A 84 10.51 20.18 13.78
CA SER A 84 10.46 19.21 12.67
C SER A 84 11.83 18.65 12.30
N GLU A 85 12.89 19.46 12.34
CA GLU A 85 14.21 19.07 11.83
C GLU A 85 14.83 17.86 12.54
N PRO A 86 14.72 17.67 13.88
CA PRO A 86 15.21 16.46 14.54
C PRO A 86 14.58 15.17 14.01
N ILE A 87 13.29 15.20 13.66
CA ILE A 87 12.59 14.05 13.07
C ILE A 87 12.95 13.92 11.59
N MET A 88 12.97 15.04 10.86
CA MET A 88 13.27 15.04 9.42
C MET A 88 14.70 14.60 9.11
N ARG A 89 15.66 14.85 10.01
CA ARG A 89 17.04 14.39 9.89
C ARG A 89 17.15 12.86 9.84
N ILE A 90 16.23 12.14 10.48
CA ILE A 90 16.15 10.68 10.47
C ILE A 90 15.24 10.20 9.33
N ALA A 91 14.11 10.88 9.12
CA ALA A 91 13.12 10.48 8.12
C ALA A 91 13.60 10.68 6.67
N ARG A 92 14.36 11.73 6.37
CA ARG A 92 14.85 12.01 5.00
C ARG A 92 15.82 10.91 4.50
N PRO A 93 16.87 10.50 5.24
CA PRO A 93 17.72 9.38 4.83
C PRO A 93 16.97 8.05 4.74
N ALA A 94 16.06 7.79 5.68
CA ALA A 94 15.22 6.60 5.64
C ALA A 94 14.32 6.56 4.39
N GLY A 95 13.82 7.72 3.96
CA GLY A 95 13.02 7.84 2.74
C GLY A 95 13.83 7.59 1.47
N VAL A 96 15.09 8.02 1.43
CA VAL A 96 16.02 7.68 0.33
C VAL A 96 16.31 6.18 0.32
N ALA A 97 16.61 5.58 1.47
CA ALA A 97 16.86 4.15 1.57
C ALA A 97 15.62 3.33 1.14
N ALA A 98 14.41 3.71 1.58
CA ALA A 98 13.18 3.08 1.15
C ALA A 98 12.95 3.18 -0.36
N ALA A 99 13.26 4.33 -0.98
CA ALA A 99 13.13 4.51 -2.42
C ALA A 99 14.13 3.65 -3.21
N LEU A 100 15.35 3.46 -2.69
CA LEU A 100 16.34 2.54 -3.28
C LEU A 100 15.92 1.08 -3.12
N VAL A 101 15.37 0.69 -1.97
CA VAL A 101 14.78 -0.65 -1.78
C VAL A 101 13.61 -0.85 -2.75
N TRP A 102 12.80 0.17 -2.99
CA TRP A 102 11.70 0.11 -3.94
C TRP A 102 12.19 -0.09 -5.39
N ALA A 103 13.19 0.67 -5.82
CA ALA A 103 13.80 0.51 -7.13
C ALA A 103 14.42 -0.89 -7.31
N THR A 104 15.17 -1.36 -6.31
CA THR A 104 15.82 -2.69 -6.37
C THR A 104 14.81 -3.82 -6.39
N THR A 105 13.77 -3.78 -5.55
CA THR A 105 12.70 -4.79 -5.54
C THR A 105 11.90 -4.80 -6.85
N ALA A 106 11.67 -3.64 -7.48
CA ALA A 106 11.07 -3.57 -8.81
C ALA A 106 11.93 -4.23 -9.90
N LEU A 107 13.25 -4.02 -9.87
CA LEU A 107 14.18 -4.68 -10.80
C LEU A 107 14.29 -6.19 -10.54
N VAL A 108 14.31 -6.61 -9.28
CA VAL A 108 14.31 -8.05 -8.94
C VAL A 108 13.01 -8.70 -9.39
N ALA A 109 11.86 -8.05 -9.18
CA ALA A 109 10.57 -8.54 -9.67
C ALA A 109 10.56 -8.68 -11.19
N LEU A 110 11.15 -7.72 -11.92
CA LEU A 110 11.28 -7.76 -13.37
C LEU A 110 12.10 -8.98 -13.83
N ILE A 111 13.23 -9.26 -13.16
CA ILE A 111 14.09 -10.41 -13.48
C ILE A 111 13.35 -11.73 -13.17
N LEU A 112 12.69 -11.83 -12.02
CA LEU A 112 11.94 -13.04 -11.63
C LEU A 112 10.78 -13.33 -12.59
N GLN A 113 10.02 -12.29 -12.99
CA GLN A 113 8.94 -12.46 -13.98
C GLN A 113 9.46 -12.79 -15.38
N THR A 114 10.63 -12.26 -15.76
CA THR A 114 11.30 -12.67 -17.01
C THR A 114 11.68 -14.16 -16.96
N ALA A 115 12.14 -14.64 -15.80
CA ALA A 115 12.45 -16.05 -15.57
C ALA A 115 11.21 -16.95 -15.70
N GLU A 116 10.08 -16.50 -15.16
CA GLU A 116 8.80 -17.18 -15.26
C GLU A 116 8.26 -17.20 -16.71
N TYR A 117 8.48 -16.13 -17.47
CA TYR A 117 8.09 -16.04 -18.89
C TYR A 117 8.88 -16.99 -19.81
N ARG A 118 10.09 -17.40 -19.42
CA ARG A 118 10.93 -18.37 -20.18
C ARG A 118 11.31 -19.60 -19.34
N PRO A 119 10.35 -20.51 -19.06
CA PRO A 119 10.65 -21.72 -18.31
C PRO A 119 11.56 -22.63 -19.14
N GLY A 120 12.83 -22.77 -18.74
CA GLY A 120 13.78 -23.71 -19.34
C GLY A 120 15.16 -23.15 -19.69
N SER A 121 15.40 -21.83 -19.62
CA SER A 121 16.75 -21.28 -19.74
C SER A 121 17.49 -21.39 -18.39
N SER A 122 18.65 -22.05 -18.39
CA SER A 122 19.51 -22.16 -17.20
C SER A 122 20.23 -20.84 -16.88
N THR A 123 20.30 -19.92 -17.84
CA THR A 123 20.88 -18.57 -17.70
C THR A 123 19.99 -17.55 -18.38
N LEU A 124 19.59 -16.50 -17.65
CA LEU A 124 18.88 -15.36 -18.22
C LEU A 124 19.88 -14.39 -18.84
N SER A 125 19.67 -14.06 -20.12
CA SER A 125 20.45 -13.05 -20.82
C SER A 125 19.81 -11.66 -20.67
N ILE A 126 20.61 -10.60 -20.88
CA ILE A 126 20.10 -9.21 -20.91
C ILE A 126 19.08 -9.04 -22.05
N SER A 127 19.27 -9.74 -23.17
CA SER A 127 18.30 -9.77 -24.27
C SER A 127 16.96 -10.36 -23.86
N ASP A 128 16.92 -11.33 -22.94
CA ASP A 128 15.66 -11.89 -22.46
C ASP A 128 14.84 -10.85 -21.71
N VAL A 129 15.49 -10.12 -20.80
CA VAL A 129 14.87 -9.00 -20.07
C VAL A 129 14.40 -7.93 -21.03
N GLY A 130 15.22 -7.58 -22.04
CA GLY A 130 14.85 -6.63 -23.09
C GLY A 130 13.60 -7.05 -23.87
N SER A 131 13.51 -8.33 -24.25
CA SER A 131 12.33 -8.86 -24.94
C SER A 131 11.09 -8.89 -24.04
N TYR A 132 11.22 -9.26 -22.75
CA TYR A 132 10.10 -9.21 -21.81
C TYR A 132 9.58 -7.79 -21.61
N ILE A 133 10.47 -6.80 -21.51
CA ILE A 133 10.08 -5.39 -21.48
C ILE A 133 9.41 -4.97 -22.79
N ALA A 134 9.87 -5.44 -23.96
CA ALA A 134 9.27 -5.04 -25.24
C ALA A 134 7.87 -5.65 -25.44
N ASP A 135 7.73 -6.92 -25.10
CA ASP A 135 6.57 -7.75 -25.46
C ASP A 135 5.50 -7.78 -24.37
N VAL A 136 5.87 -7.57 -23.09
CA VAL A 136 4.96 -7.72 -21.95
C VAL A 136 4.78 -6.39 -21.21
N GLY A 137 3.52 -5.96 -21.08
CA GLY A 137 3.16 -4.72 -20.38
C GLY A 137 3.64 -4.67 -18.93
N ALA A 138 3.61 -5.80 -18.23
CA ALA A 138 4.13 -5.94 -16.86
C ALA A 138 5.64 -5.63 -16.77
N GLY A 139 6.43 -6.05 -17.76
CA GLY A 139 7.85 -5.73 -17.85
C GLY A 139 8.12 -4.23 -18.00
N LYS A 140 7.35 -3.56 -18.88
CA LYS A 140 7.40 -2.09 -19.05
C LYS A 140 7.05 -1.37 -17.76
N ALA A 141 5.97 -1.81 -17.11
CA ALA A 141 5.50 -1.21 -15.86
C ALA A 141 6.56 -1.26 -14.76
N LEU A 142 7.17 -2.43 -14.51
CA LEU A 142 8.19 -2.58 -13.48
C LEU A 142 9.45 -1.76 -13.76
N LEU A 143 9.85 -1.65 -15.03
CA LEU A 143 10.96 -0.77 -15.41
C LEU A 143 10.64 0.71 -15.13
N ILE A 144 9.44 1.17 -15.49
CA ILE A 144 8.99 2.54 -15.22
C ILE A 144 8.96 2.80 -13.71
N VAL A 145 8.41 1.86 -12.92
CA VAL A 145 8.40 1.94 -11.45
C VAL A 145 9.83 2.06 -10.91
N ALA A 146 10.76 1.24 -11.39
CA ALA A 146 12.15 1.28 -10.95
C ALA A 146 12.81 2.64 -11.25
N VAL A 147 12.62 3.17 -12.46
CA VAL A 147 13.16 4.47 -12.86
C VAL A 147 12.57 5.60 -12.01
N LEU A 148 11.25 5.61 -11.83
CA LEU A 148 10.59 6.65 -11.03
C LEU A 148 10.97 6.56 -9.54
N ALA A 149 11.16 5.36 -9.00
CA ALA A 149 11.67 5.14 -7.64
C ALA A 149 13.10 5.67 -7.48
N LEU A 150 13.97 5.47 -8.48
CA LEU A 150 15.32 6.05 -8.51
C LEU A 150 15.28 7.58 -8.60
N LEU A 151 14.39 8.15 -9.42
CA LEU A 151 14.18 9.60 -9.49
C LEU A 151 13.70 10.14 -8.12
N HIS A 152 12.81 9.42 -7.45
CA HIS A 152 12.36 9.77 -6.10
C HIS A 152 13.51 9.70 -5.08
N ALA A 153 14.38 8.70 -5.16
CA ALA A 153 15.59 8.63 -4.35
C ALA A 153 16.52 9.84 -4.62
N GLY A 154 16.69 10.22 -5.89
CA GLY A 154 17.44 11.41 -6.31
C GLY A 154 16.87 12.71 -5.72
N LEU A 155 15.55 12.89 -5.77
CA LEU A 155 14.87 14.03 -5.12
C LEU A 155 15.04 14.00 -3.60
N GLY A 156 15.04 12.81 -2.98
CA GLY A 156 15.31 12.65 -1.56
C GLY A 156 16.74 13.06 -1.19
N ILE A 157 17.74 12.68 -2.00
CA ILE A 157 19.13 13.12 -1.85
C ILE A 157 19.25 14.63 -2.04
N LEU A 158 18.53 15.19 -3.02
CA LEU A 158 18.49 16.64 -3.23
C LEU A 158 17.88 17.36 -2.02
N ALA A 159 16.84 16.80 -1.40
CA ALA A 159 16.23 17.32 -0.18
C ALA A 159 17.15 17.20 1.04
N LEU A 160 18.02 16.18 1.10
CA LEU A 160 19.09 16.11 2.11
C LEU A 160 20.11 17.24 1.96
N LYS A 161 20.44 17.60 0.72
CA LYS A 161 21.45 18.63 0.41
C LYS A 161 20.92 20.06 0.49
N HIS A 162 19.68 20.29 0.05
CA HIS A 162 19.08 21.63 -0.09
C HIS A 162 17.92 21.90 0.87
N GLY A 163 17.59 20.94 1.75
CA GLY A 163 16.54 21.08 2.76
C GLY A 163 15.16 21.33 2.16
N GLU A 164 14.49 22.36 2.66
CA GLU A 164 13.10 22.70 2.35
C GLU A 164 12.91 23.31 0.93
N LYS A 165 14.00 23.57 0.20
CA LYS A 165 13.93 24.08 -1.18
C LYS A 165 13.39 23.05 -2.18
N VAL A 166 13.36 21.77 -1.81
CA VAL A 166 12.75 20.70 -2.62
C VAL A 166 11.33 20.46 -2.11
N PRO A 167 10.29 20.82 -2.88
CA PRO A 167 8.90 20.67 -2.45
C PRO A 167 8.60 19.21 -2.09
N ALA A 168 8.00 18.98 -0.93
CA ALA A 168 7.65 17.63 -0.49
C ALA A 168 6.46 17.09 -1.30
N GLU A 169 5.61 17.99 -1.79
CA GLU A 169 4.47 17.75 -2.65
C GLU A 169 4.90 17.11 -3.97
N VAL A 170 6.03 17.54 -4.54
CA VAL A 170 6.59 16.96 -5.77
C VAL A 170 7.06 15.53 -5.52
N ARG A 171 7.66 15.25 -4.36
CA ARG A 171 8.07 13.88 -3.98
C ARG A 171 6.86 12.97 -3.81
N VAL A 172 5.83 13.43 -3.08
CA VAL A 172 4.57 12.67 -2.92
C VAL A 172 3.91 12.43 -4.27
N GLY A 173 3.80 13.46 -5.12
CA GLY A 173 3.21 13.36 -6.45
C GLY A 173 3.96 12.36 -7.34
N LEU A 174 5.29 12.43 -7.37
CA LEU A 174 6.13 11.48 -8.10
C LEU A 174 5.97 10.05 -7.58
N GLY A 175 5.95 9.87 -6.25
CA GLY A 175 5.77 8.56 -5.64
C GLY A 175 4.40 7.94 -5.97
N LEU A 176 3.32 8.72 -5.88
CA LEU A 176 1.99 8.27 -6.27
C LEU A 176 1.90 7.99 -7.78
N PHE A 177 2.54 8.81 -8.62
CA PHE A 177 2.62 8.57 -10.06
C PHE A 177 3.36 7.27 -10.39
N ALA A 178 4.40 6.94 -9.63
CA ALA A 178 5.14 5.69 -9.78
C ALA A 178 4.33 4.43 -9.41
N LEU A 179 3.15 4.56 -8.79
CA LEU A 179 2.25 3.43 -8.54
C LEU A 179 1.34 3.11 -9.74
N LEU A 180 1.10 4.08 -10.64
CA LEU A 180 0.18 3.94 -11.77
C LEU A 180 0.51 2.76 -12.70
N PRO A 181 1.79 2.42 -12.96
CA PRO A 181 2.09 1.30 -13.85
C PRO A 181 1.74 -0.08 -13.24
N LEU A 182 1.63 -0.21 -11.91
CA LEU A 182 1.49 -1.52 -11.26
C LEU A 182 0.16 -2.23 -11.58
N PRO A 183 -1.01 -1.57 -11.59
CA PRO A 183 -2.28 -2.19 -11.99
C PRO A 183 -2.33 -2.65 -13.45
N VAL A 184 -1.52 -2.05 -14.34
CA VAL A 184 -1.42 -2.40 -15.77
C VAL A 184 -0.85 -3.82 -15.99
N THR A 185 -0.31 -4.45 -14.94
CA THR A 185 0.31 -5.79 -15.01
C THR A 185 -0.72 -6.94 -15.05
N GLY A 186 -2.00 -6.69 -14.79
CA GLY A 186 -3.06 -7.71 -14.84
C GLY A 186 -3.55 -7.97 -16.26
N HIS A 187 -3.75 -9.24 -16.63
CA HIS A 187 -4.32 -9.69 -17.90
C HIS A 187 -5.83 -9.38 -18.04
N ALA A 188 -6.26 -8.15 -17.78
CA ALA A 188 -7.62 -7.72 -18.09
C ALA A 188 -7.75 -7.57 -19.61
N SER A 189 -8.06 -8.68 -20.27
CA SER A 189 -8.29 -8.76 -21.71
C SER A 189 -9.33 -7.75 -22.19
N ASN A 190 -9.05 -7.13 -23.34
CA ASN A 190 -9.85 -6.18 -24.12
C ASN A 190 -11.38 -6.33 -23.98
N TRP A 191 -12.01 -5.42 -23.23
CA TRP A 191 -13.45 -5.39 -22.99
C TRP A 191 -13.91 -3.95 -22.70
N ASN A 192 -15.19 -3.65 -22.93
CA ASN A 192 -15.73 -2.27 -22.98
C ASN A 192 -15.51 -1.41 -21.72
N TYR A 193 -15.15 -2.00 -20.57
CA TYR A 193 -14.93 -1.30 -19.30
C TYR A 193 -13.47 -1.31 -18.82
N HIS A 194 -12.54 -1.81 -19.63
CA HIS A 194 -11.12 -1.94 -19.29
C HIS A 194 -10.54 -0.63 -18.70
N ASP A 195 -10.69 0.47 -19.43
CA ASP A 195 -10.10 1.76 -19.04
C ASP A 195 -10.64 2.27 -17.71
N TYR A 196 -11.94 2.09 -17.46
CA TYR A 196 -12.56 2.48 -16.19
C TYR A 196 -12.10 1.61 -15.02
N THR A 197 -11.98 0.29 -15.24
CA THR A 197 -11.48 -0.63 -14.20
C THR A 197 -10.01 -0.39 -13.86
N MET A 198 -9.18 -0.03 -14.84
CA MET A 198 -7.79 0.36 -14.62
C MET A 198 -7.69 1.63 -13.77
N ILE A 199 -8.37 2.70 -14.17
CA ILE A 199 -8.36 3.98 -13.42
C ILE A 199 -8.89 3.76 -11.99
N SER A 200 -9.94 2.97 -11.83
CA SER A 200 -10.48 2.61 -10.52
C SER A 200 -9.45 1.89 -9.65
N MET A 201 -8.74 0.90 -10.19
CA MET A 201 -7.72 0.15 -9.47
C MET A 201 -6.51 1.03 -9.11
N GLU A 202 -6.07 1.88 -10.02
CA GLU A 202 -5.00 2.87 -9.77
C GLU A 202 -5.36 3.81 -8.62
N LEU A 203 -6.56 4.41 -8.66
CA LEU A 203 -7.06 5.27 -7.59
C LEU A 203 -7.19 4.52 -6.26
N HIS A 204 -7.59 3.26 -6.29
CA HIS A 204 -7.67 2.41 -5.09
C HIS A 204 -6.29 2.22 -4.45
N VAL A 205 -5.28 1.84 -5.25
CA VAL A 205 -3.91 1.61 -4.78
C VAL A 205 -3.28 2.92 -4.28
N MET A 206 -3.42 4.02 -5.01
CA MET A 206 -2.93 5.33 -4.58
C MET A 206 -3.54 5.75 -3.25
N SER A 207 -4.86 5.55 -3.09
CA SER A 207 -5.57 5.83 -1.85
C SER A 207 -5.07 4.97 -0.69
N ALA A 208 -4.95 3.66 -0.91
CA ALA A 208 -4.44 2.70 0.06
C ALA A 208 -3.02 3.05 0.53
N VAL A 209 -2.12 3.37 -0.40
CA VAL A 209 -0.73 3.72 -0.10
C VAL A 209 -0.63 5.07 0.60
N ALA A 210 -1.38 6.08 0.15
CA ALA A 210 -1.39 7.39 0.80
C ALA A 210 -1.92 7.31 2.25
N TRP A 211 -2.94 6.49 2.49
CA TRP A 211 -3.48 6.27 3.82
C TRP A 211 -2.53 5.49 4.72
N THR A 212 -2.09 4.30 4.29
CA THR A 212 -1.19 3.45 5.08
C THR A 212 0.16 4.12 5.34
N GLY A 213 0.74 4.78 4.33
CA GLY A 213 1.96 5.57 4.46
C GLY A 213 1.78 6.77 5.41
N GLY A 214 0.62 7.44 5.35
CA GLY A 214 0.28 8.53 6.26
C GLY A 214 0.06 8.06 7.71
N LEU A 215 -0.52 6.87 7.94
CA LEU A 215 -0.60 6.25 9.26
C LEU A 215 0.80 5.94 9.80
N GLY A 216 1.68 5.39 8.95
CA GLY A 216 3.10 5.19 9.28
C GLY A 216 3.77 6.50 9.69
N ALA A 217 3.53 7.59 8.95
CA ALA A 217 4.01 8.92 9.30
C ALA A 217 3.49 9.40 10.67
N MET A 218 2.21 9.20 10.97
CA MET A 218 1.63 9.54 12.28
C MET A 218 2.24 8.69 13.40
N ALA A 219 2.53 7.43 13.15
CA ALA A 219 3.20 6.56 14.11
C ALA A 219 4.64 7.03 14.41
N VAL A 220 5.38 7.48 13.40
CA VAL A 220 6.69 8.13 13.58
C VAL A 220 6.57 9.39 14.45
N LEU A 221 5.57 10.25 14.20
CA LEU A 221 5.35 11.44 15.04
C LEU A 221 4.90 11.11 16.47
N LEU A 222 4.12 10.05 16.65
CA LEU A 222 3.70 9.59 17.98
C LEU A 222 4.88 9.17 18.86
N VAL A 223 5.89 8.54 18.25
CA VAL A 223 7.13 8.16 18.92
C VAL A 223 8.05 9.38 19.10
N GLY A 224 8.22 10.19 18.05
CA GLY A 224 9.20 11.27 18.00
C GLY A 224 8.78 12.57 18.68
N ASN A 225 7.56 13.09 18.43
CA ASN A 225 7.11 14.37 18.98
C ASN A 225 5.57 14.53 18.94
N ARG A 226 4.93 14.54 20.12
CA ARG A 226 3.47 14.68 20.26
C ARG A 226 2.92 16.04 19.85
N THR A 227 3.72 17.10 19.97
CA THR A 227 3.29 18.45 19.58
C THR A 227 3.16 18.55 18.07
N LEU A 228 4.11 17.95 17.35
CA LEU A 228 4.01 17.83 15.89
C LEU A 228 2.89 16.90 15.46
N LEU A 229 2.67 15.81 16.18
CA LEU A 229 1.51 14.94 15.94
C LEU A 229 0.19 15.71 16.03
N ALA A 230 -0.02 16.50 17.09
CA ALA A 230 -1.24 17.28 17.26
C ALA A 230 -1.46 18.29 16.11
N HIS A 231 -0.38 18.77 15.49
CA HIS A 231 -0.42 19.67 14.35
C HIS A 231 -0.66 18.95 13.01
N ALA A 232 -0.04 17.79 12.81
CA ALA A 232 -0.14 17.00 11.59
C ALA A 232 -1.45 16.20 11.49
N LEU A 233 -2.01 15.79 12.64
CA LEU A 233 -3.19 14.93 12.72
C LEU A 233 -4.44 15.51 12.04
N PRO A 234 -4.78 16.82 12.15
CA PRO A 234 -5.90 17.40 11.41
C PRO A 234 -5.71 17.35 9.88
N ARG A 235 -4.48 17.56 9.40
CA ARG A 235 -4.15 17.46 7.95
C ARG A 235 -4.26 16.02 7.48
N PHE A 236 -3.72 15.08 8.27
CA PHE A 236 -3.82 13.65 7.99
C PHE A 236 -5.27 13.16 8.02
N SER A 237 -6.10 13.63 8.96
CA SER A 237 -7.52 13.24 9.01
C SER A 237 -8.29 13.63 7.75
N LYS A 238 -8.00 14.79 7.15
CA LYS A 238 -8.59 15.18 5.85
C LYS A 238 -8.16 14.24 4.73
N LEU A 239 -6.86 13.91 4.68
CA LEU A 239 -6.32 12.95 3.71
C LEU A 239 -6.95 11.56 3.89
N ALA A 240 -7.02 11.06 5.12
CA ALA A 240 -7.61 9.76 5.43
C ALA A 240 -9.10 9.69 5.05
N THR A 241 -9.86 10.77 5.24
CA THR A 241 -11.26 10.83 4.78
C THR A 241 -11.36 10.77 3.26
N LEU A 242 -10.48 11.49 2.54
CA LEU A 242 -10.44 11.43 1.08
C LEU A 242 -10.05 10.03 0.58
N CYS A 243 -9.03 9.43 1.18
CA CYS A 243 -8.61 8.06 0.89
C CYS A 243 -9.75 7.06 1.13
N LEU A 244 -10.46 7.16 2.26
CA LEU A 244 -11.60 6.31 2.56
C LEU A 244 -12.70 6.44 1.51
N ILE A 245 -13.07 7.67 1.11
CA ILE A 245 -14.10 7.91 0.09
C ILE A 245 -13.66 7.31 -1.25
N LEU A 246 -12.42 7.58 -1.69
CA LEU A 246 -11.90 7.05 -2.95
C LEU A 246 -11.80 5.52 -2.92
N GLY A 247 -11.31 4.94 -1.82
CA GLY A 247 -11.17 3.49 -1.64
C GLY A 247 -12.52 2.78 -1.61
N ALA A 248 -13.53 3.38 -0.96
CA ALA A 248 -14.89 2.87 -0.93
C ALA A 248 -15.55 2.94 -2.32
N ALA A 249 -15.44 4.08 -3.00
CA ALA A 249 -16.02 4.28 -4.32
C ALA A 249 -15.42 3.33 -5.37
N THR A 250 -14.09 3.25 -5.43
CA THR A 250 -13.35 2.36 -6.35
C THR A 250 -13.58 0.88 -6.03
N GLY A 251 -13.60 0.52 -4.74
CA GLY A 251 -13.88 -0.84 -4.30
C GLY A 251 -15.30 -1.29 -4.63
N LEU A 252 -16.29 -0.40 -4.45
CA LEU A 252 -17.68 -0.66 -4.82
C LEU A 252 -17.84 -0.75 -6.35
N PHE A 253 -17.20 0.15 -7.10
CA PHE A 253 -17.22 0.13 -8.56
C PHE A 253 -16.66 -1.17 -9.13
N ASN A 254 -15.48 -1.60 -8.67
CA ASN A 254 -14.87 -2.86 -9.11
C ASN A 254 -15.73 -4.07 -8.73
N GLY A 255 -16.26 -4.09 -7.50
CA GLY A 255 -17.14 -5.17 -7.03
C GLY A 255 -18.46 -5.26 -7.82
N LEU A 256 -19.08 -4.12 -8.12
CA LEU A 256 -20.34 -4.06 -8.89
C LEU A 256 -20.15 -4.46 -10.34
N ILE A 257 -19.06 -4.01 -10.98
CA ILE A 257 -18.73 -4.41 -12.35
C ILE A 257 -18.59 -5.92 -12.39
N GLU A 258 -17.72 -6.50 -11.56
CA GLU A 258 -17.43 -7.95 -11.58
C GLU A 258 -18.68 -8.82 -11.34
N ILE A 259 -19.63 -8.36 -10.53
CA ILE A 259 -20.96 -9.01 -10.35
C ILE A 259 -21.85 -8.83 -11.59
N SER A 260 -21.88 -7.64 -12.18
CA SER A 260 -22.76 -7.30 -13.31
C SER A 260 -22.37 -8.01 -14.62
N LEU A 261 -21.14 -8.50 -14.71
CA LEU A 261 -20.61 -9.20 -15.88
C LEU A 261 -20.82 -10.71 -15.85
N ASN A 262 -21.38 -11.26 -14.76
CA ASN A 262 -21.77 -12.66 -14.72
C ASN A 262 -23.13 -12.87 -15.39
N PRO A 263 -23.21 -13.56 -16.54
CA PRO A 263 -24.44 -13.66 -17.32
C PRO A 263 -25.47 -14.64 -16.75
N SER A 264 -25.16 -15.36 -15.67
CA SER A 264 -25.88 -16.57 -15.24
C SER A 264 -26.80 -16.42 -14.01
N LEU A 265 -26.76 -15.30 -13.29
CA LEU A 265 -27.53 -15.09 -12.05
C LEU A 265 -28.07 -13.65 -11.94
N GLY A 266 -29.26 -13.47 -11.35
CA GLY A 266 -29.80 -12.14 -11.05
C GLY A 266 -28.97 -11.41 -10.00
N PHE A 267 -28.84 -10.07 -10.10
CA PHE A 267 -28.00 -9.22 -9.24
C PHE A 267 -28.11 -9.53 -7.73
N TRP A 268 -29.34 -9.71 -7.23
CA TRP A 268 -29.60 -9.98 -5.82
C TRP A 268 -29.22 -11.39 -5.39
N GLU A 269 -29.35 -12.37 -6.28
CA GLU A 269 -28.96 -13.75 -6.03
C GLU A 269 -27.43 -13.86 -6.03
N GLY A 270 -26.78 -13.28 -7.06
CA GLY A 270 -25.32 -13.19 -7.15
C GLY A 270 -24.66 -12.53 -5.93
N VAL A 271 -25.28 -11.51 -5.33
CA VAL A 271 -24.74 -10.81 -4.15
C VAL A 271 -24.86 -11.61 -2.85
N PHE A 272 -25.95 -12.34 -2.63
CA PHE A 272 -26.19 -13.01 -1.33
C PHE A 272 -25.84 -14.49 -1.32
N THR A 273 -25.91 -15.20 -2.45
CA THR A 273 -25.70 -16.65 -2.51
C THR A 273 -24.30 -17.05 -2.97
N THR A 274 -23.56 -16.17 -3.64
CA THR A 274 -22.20 -16.50 -4.10
C THR A 274 -21.13 -16.19 -3.05
N PRO A 275 -20.07 -17.02 -2.96
CA PRO A 275 -18.90 -16.72 -2.12
C PRO A 275 -18.28 -15.36 -2.45
N TYR A 276 -18.32 -14.95 -3.72
CA TYR A 276 -17.85 -13.65 -4.18
C TYR A 276 -18.68 -12.49 -3.59
N GLY A 277 -20.01 -12.57 -3.66
CA GLY A 277 -20.91 -11.56 -3.11
C GLY A 277 -20.80 -11.40 -1.60
N GLN A 278 -20.65 -12.52 -0.88
CA GLN A 278 -20.40 -12.50 0.57
C GLN A 278 -19.07 -11.82 0.94
N LEU A 279 -18.02 -12.03 0.13
CA LEU A 279 -16.73 -11.37 0.32
C LEU A 279 -16.81 -9.86 0.01
N VAL A 280 -17.58 -9.44 -1.00
CA VAL A 280 -17.84 -8.01 -1.29
C VAL A 280 -18.59 -7.36 -0.12
N LEU A 281 -19.60 -8.03 0.42
CA LEU A 281 -20.33 -7.56 1.62
C LEU A 281 -19.42 -7.48 2.85
N ALA A 282 -18.54 -8.45 3.06
CA ALA A 282 -17.54 -8.41 4.13
C ALA A 282 -16.57 -7.23 3.97
N LYS A 283 -16.15 -6.93 2.74
CA LYS A 283 -15.30 -5.77 2.43
C LYS A 283 -16.03 -4.43 2.64
N LEU A 284 -17.30 -4.36 2.27
CA LEU A 284 -18.17 -3.21 2.57
C LEU A 284 -18.34 -3.00 4.08
N LEU A 285 -18.55 -4.08 4.83
CA LEU A 285 -18.64 -4.05 6.28
C LEU A 285 -17.33 -3.53 6.91
N CYS A 286 -16.17 -4.05 6.47
CA CYS A 286 -14.87 -3.57 6.93
C CYS A 286 -14.67 -2.08 6.62
N THR A 287 -15.05 -1.65 5.42
CA THR A 287 -14.98 -0.23 5.02
C THR A 287 -15.88 0.63 5.91
N GLY A 288 -17.09 0.18 6.22
CA GLY A 288 -18.01 0.84 7.15
C GLY A 288 -17.47 0.93 8.58
N VAL A 289 -16.84 -0.14 9.07
CA VAL A 289 -16.16 -0.13 10.38
C VAL A 289 -15.04 0.90 10.39
N ILE A 290 -14.17 0.91 9.38
CA ILE A 290 -13.07 1.89 9.30
C ILE A 290 -13.62 3.32 9.21
N ALA A 291 -14.70 3.54 8.44
CA ALA A 291 -15.37 4.83 8.39
C ALA A 291 -15.88 5.28 9.77
N GLY A 292 -16.47 4.36 10.54
CA GLY A 292 -16.92 4.60 11.91
C GLY A 292 -15.76 4.92 12.85
N LEU A 293 -14.66 4.17 12.79
CA LEU A 293 -13.44 4.42 13.56
C LEU A 293 -12.82 5.78 13.22
N GLY A 294 -12.78 6.15 11.94
CA GLY A 294 -12.30 7.44 11.45
C GLY A 294 -13.17 8.60 11.92
N ALA A 295 -14.50 8.45 11.86
CA ALA A 295 -15.45 9.43 12.39
C ALA A 295 -15.29 9.62 13.90
N TYR A 296 -15.16 8.53 14.66
CA TYR A 296 -14.91 8.58 16.09
C TYR A 296 -13.59 9.28 16.42
N THR A 297 -12.53 8.98 15.66
CA THR A 297 -11.22 9.62 15.82
C THR A 297 -11.30 11.12 15.57
N ARG A 298 -12.02 11.53 14.52
CA ARG A 298 -12.20 12.94 14.18
C ARG A 298 -13.08 13.69 15.18
N TRP A 299 -14.16 13.09 15.68
CA TRP A 299 -15.18 13.82 16.44
C TRP A 299 -14.96 13.72 17.96
N LYS A 300 -14.38 12.62 18.46
CA LYS A 300 -14.14 12.40 19.90
C LYS A 300 -12.67 12.49 20.31
N LEU A 301 -11.76 11.89 19.56
CA LEU A 301 -10.34 11.85 19.95
C LEU A 301 -9.59 13.14 19.58
N MET A 302 -9.83 13.70 18.40
CA MET A 302 -9.13 14.90 17.92
C MET A 302 -9.27 16.11 18.87
N PRO A 303 -10.46 16.44 19.41
CA PRO A 303 -10.59 17.53 20.40
C PRO A 303 -9.80 17.27 21.70
N GLN A 304 -9.66 16.00 22.12
CA GLN A 304 -8.91 15.64 23.33
C GLN A 304 -7.40 15.71 23.12
N ILE A 305 -6.92 15.40 21.91
CA ILE A 305 -5.50 15.46 21.53
C ILE A 305 -5.04 16.92 21.40
N VAL A 306 -5.87 17.79 20.82
CA VAL A 306 -5.60 19.23 20.75
C VAL A 306 -5.51 19.85 22.15
N ARG A 307 -6.24 19.29 23.13
CA ARG A 307 -6.15 19.67 24.55
C ARG A 307 -4.98 19.02 25.31
N HIS A 308 -4.07 18.33 24.62
CA HIS A 308 -2.93 17.59 25.22
C HIS A 308 -3.31 16.52 26.27
N ASN A 309 -4.55 16.04 26.27
CA ASN A 309 -4.96 14.98 27.19
C ASN A 309 -4.34 13.63 26.82
N ARG A 310 -4.14 12.75 27.80
CA ARG A 310 -3.73 11.36 27.56
C ARG A 310 -4.86 10.61 26.85
N THR A 311 -4.72 10.39 25.55
CA THR A 311 -5.65 9.60 24.75
C THR A 311 -5.05 8.25 24.38
N ALA A 312 -5.91 7.27 24.10
CA ALA A 312 -5.54 5.94 23.62
C ALA A 312 -5.19 5.93 22.12
N LEU A 313 -4.62 7.01 21.57
CA LEU A 313 -4.36 7.17 20.13
C LEU A 313 -3.54 6.01 19.55
N ALA A 314 -2.58 5.49 20.32
CA ALA A 314 -1.79 4.32 19.93
C ALA A 314 -2.67 3.07 19.75
N ALA A 315 -3.59 2.81 20.67
CA ALA A 315 -4.51 1.68 20.59
C ALA A 315 -5.50 1.84 19.42
N TRP A 316 -5.97 3.06 19.16
CA TRP A 316 -6.87 3.35 18.04
C TRP A 316 -6.17 3.24 16.69
N ALA A 317 -4.96 3.77 16.53
CA ALA A 317 -4.16 3.59 15.32
C ALA A 317 -3.84 2.10 15.09
N THR A 318 -3.57 1.35 16.16
CA THR A 318 -3.36 -0.10 16.08
C THR A 318 -4.63 -0.83 15.63
N LEU A 319 -5.80 -0.45 16.16
CA LEU A 319 -7.10 -1.00 15.77
C LEU A 319 -7.40 -0.68 14.29
N GLU A 320 -7.20 0.56 13.87
CA GLU A 320 -7.41 1.00 12.47
C GLU A 320 -6.52 0.20 11.51
N LEU A 321 -5.24 0.02 11.85
CA LEU A 321 -4.29 -0.77 11.06
C LEU A 321 -4.63 -2.26 11.05
N THR A 322 -5.15 -2.78 12.16
CA THR A 322 -5.63 -4.17 12.23
C THR A 322 -6.83 -4.38 11.31
N VAL A 323 -7.81 -3.47 11.31
CA VAL A 323 -8.99 -3.55 10.45
C VAL A 323 -8.61 -3.35 8.97
N MET A 324 -7.68 -2.45 8.65
CA MET A 324 -7.15 -2.33 7.28
C MET A 324 -6.43 -3.62 6.86
N GLY A 325 -5.58 -4.19 7.71
CA GLY A 325 -4.91 -5.46 7.44
C GLY A 325 -5.90 -6.59 7.14
N LEU A 326 -7.00 -6.68 7.90
CA LEU A 326 -8.09 -7.61 7.62
C LEU A 326 -8.78 -7.31 6.28
N ALA A 327 -9.07 -6.05 5.97
CA ALA A 327 -9.69 -5.65 4.70
C ALA A 327 -8.81 -5.99 3.49
N PHE A 328 -7.49 -5.78 3.59
CA PHE A 328 -6.54 -6.23 2.57
C PHE A 328 -6.51 -7.75 2.45
N GLY A 329 -6.47 -8.46 3.59
CA GLY A 329 -6.56 -9.93 3.61
C GLY A 329 -7.79 -10.46 2.89
N PHE A 330 -8.97 -9.88 3.16
CA PHE A 330 -10.20 -10.25 2.46
C PHE A 330 -10.17 -9.91 0.97
N ALA A 331 -9.59 -8.77 0.58
CA ALA A 331 -9.43 -8.41 -0.83
C ALA A 331 -8.56 -9.42 -1.59
N VAL A 332 -7.53 -9.98 -0.94
CA VAL A 332 -6.65 -11.01 -1.51
C VAL A 332 -7.36 -12.36 -1.65
N VAL A 333 -8.23 -12.73 -0.70
CA VAL A 333 -9.08 -13.92 -0.85
C VAL A 333 -10.08 -13.74 -2.00
N LEU A 334 -10.59 -12.53 -2.19
CA LEU A 334 -11.54 -12.15 -3.23
C LEU A 334 -11.01 -12.38 -4.65
N THR A 335 -9.73 -12.04 -4.91
CA THR A 335 -9.12 -12.25 -6.24
C THR A 335 -8.98 -13.73 -6.63
N ARG A 336 -9.32 -14.65 -5.72
CA ARG A 336 -9.26 -16.11 -5.92
C ARG A 336 -10.60 -16.80 -5.70
N ALA A 337 -11.63 -16.08 -5.28
CA ALA A 337 -12.93 -16.68 -5.07
C ALA A 337 -13.53 -17.06 -6.43
N PRO A 338 -13.86 -18.35 -6.67
CA PRO A 338 -14.49 -18.74 -7.92
C PRO A 338 -15.83 -18.02 -8.03
N VAL A 339 -16.06 -17.44 -9.21
CA VAL A 339 -17.28 -16.68 -9.52
C VAL A 339 -18.44 -17.63 -9.89
N VAL A 340 -18.18 -18.94 -9.91
CA VAL A 340 -19.12 -19.98 -10.29
C VAL A 340 -19.57 -20.73 -9.03
N PRO A 341 -20.86 -21.06 -8.85
CA PRO A 341 -21.32 -21.88 -7.74
C PRO A 341 -20.55 -23.20 -7.71
N THR A 342 -20.08 -23.60 -6.53
CA THR A 342 -19.58 -24.96 -6.33
C THR A 342 -20.77 -25.89 -6.41
N THR A 343 -20.87 -26.63 -7.52
CA THR A 343 -21.77 -27.77 -7.67
C THR A 343 -21.32 -28.91 -6.77
#